data_AF-A0A5K0WV91-F1
#
_entry.id   AF-A0A5K0WV91-F1
#
_cell.length_a   1.000
_cell.length_b   1.000
_cell.length_c   1.000
_cell.angle_alpha   90.00
_cell.angle_beta   90.00
_cell.angle_gamma   90.00
#
_symmetry.space_group_name_H-M   'P 1'
#
loop_
_entity.id
_entity.type
_entity.pdbx_description
1 polymer ?
#
loop_
_entity_poly.entity_id
_entity_poly.type
_entity_poly.pdbx_seq_one_letter_code
_entity_poly.pdbx_strand_id
1 'polypeptide(L)' 'VEKGSKDPKTEKVGKVTIDQVRAIATEKLPDLNCSSIESAIRIIAGTAANMGIDIDPPVLEPKKKAVL' A
#
# COMPACT_ATOMS: atom_id res chain seq x y z
N VAL A 1 -1.10 -3.80 -14.00
CA VAL A 1 0.08 -2.99 -14.34
C VAL A 1 1.24 -3.94 -14.58
N GLU A 2 2.02 -3.76 -15.64
CA GLU A 2 3.12 -4.67 -16.01
C GLU A 2 4.45 -4.29 -15.35
N LYS A 3 4.60 -3.03 -14.90
CA LYS A 3 5.82 -2.52 -14.25
C LYS A 3 5.49 -1.49 -13.16
N GLY A 4 6.26 -1.51 -12.07
CA GLY A 4 6.21 -0.48 -11.03
C GLY A 4 6.81 0.86 -11.47
N SER A 5 6.53 1.91 -10.71
CA SER A 5 7.08 3.25 -10.93
C SER A 5 8.59 3.29 -10.73
N LYS A 6 9.30 4.04 -11.59
CA LYS A 6 10.72 4.36 -11.39
C LYS A 6 10.92 5.33 -10.24
N ASP A 7 9.96 6.25 -10.06
CA ASP A 7 9.95 7.27 -9.01
C ASP A 7 8.59 7.26 -8.26
N PRO A 8 8.34 6.29 -7.36
CA PRO A 8 7.02 6.01 -6.75
C PRO A 8 6.34 7.17 -6.01
N LYS A 9 7.12 8.15 -5.58
CA LYS A 9 6.65 9.33 -4.84
C LYS A 9 6.08 10.41 -5.76
N THR A 10 6.57 10.50 -6.99
CA THR A 10 6.20 11.53 -7.97
C THR A 10 5.41 10.94 -9.13
N GLU A 11 5.79 9.75 -9.59
CA GLU A 11 5.14 9.04 -10.68
C GLU A 11 4.25 7.92 -10.13
N LYS A 12 2.94 8.06 -10.37
CA LYS A 12 1.94 7.06 -10.01
C LYS A 12 1.58 6.21 -11.22
N VAL A 13 1.72 4.90 -11.08
CA VAL A 13 1.49 3.93 -12.18
C VAL A 13 0.14 3.21 -12.05
N GLY A 14 -0.60 3.44 -10.97
CA GLY A 14 -1.92 2.87 -10.77
C GLY A 14 -2.61 3.38 -9.52
N LYS A 15 -3.88 3.02 -9.39
CA LYS A 15 -4.71 3.32 -8.22
C LYS A 15 -5.57 2.10 -7.90
N VAL A 16 -5.73 1.80 -6.62
CA VAL A 16 -6.62 0.74 -6.13
C VAL A 16 -7.48 1.27 -4.98
N THR A 17 -8.63 0.65 -4.77
CA THR A 17 -9.53 1.00 -3.67
C THR A 17 -9.14 0.26 -2.38
N ILE A 18 -9.52 0.81 -1.23
CA ILE A 18 -9.27 0.15 0.05
C ILE A 18 -9.94 -1.23 0.14
N ASP A 19 -11.10 -1.41 -0.50
CA ASP A 19 -11.81 -2.69 -0.54
C ASP A 19 -11.02 -3.76 -1.29
N GLN A 20 -10.38 -3.39 -2.40
CA GLN A 20 -9.49 -4.29 -3.13
C GLN A 20 -8.26 -4.65 -2.29
N VAL A 21 -7.67 -3.67 -1.60
CA VAL A 21 -6.53 -3.93 -0.69
C VAL A 21 -6.94 -4.84 0.45
N ARG A 22 -8.14 -4.67 1.01
CA ARG A 22 -8.69 -5.52 2.07
C ARG A 22 -8.93 -6.95 1.60
N ALA A 23 -9.42 -7.15 0.38
CA ALA A 23 -9.59 -8.47 -0.20
C ALA A 23 -8.22 -9.18 -0.36
N ILE A 24 -7.24 -8.48 -0.94
CA ILE A 24 -5.87 -9.01 -1.08
C ILE A 24 -5.24 -9.32 0.28
N ALA A 25 -5.42 -8.43 1.27
CA ALA A 25 -4.91 -8.62 2.62
C ALA A 25 -5.55 -9.82 3.33
N THR A 26 -6.82 -10.11 3.05
CA THR A 26 -7.55 -11.24 3.61
C THR A 26 -7.06 -12.55 2.99
N GLU A 27 -6.90 -12.58 1.67
CA GLU A 27 -6.38 -13.74 0.94
C GLU A 27 -4.94 -14.07 1.33
N LYS A 28 -4.12 -13.02 1.54
CA LYS A 28 -2.70 -13.15 1.88
C LYS A 28 -2.43 -13.25 3.39
N LEU A 29 -3.43 -13.02 4.24
CA LEU A 29 -3.29 -13.09 5.70
C LEU A 29 -2.60 -14.37 6.21
N PRO A 30 -2.94 -15.59 5.73
CA PRO A 30 -2.26 -16.81 6.18
C PRO A 30 -0.76 -16.84 5.84
N ASP A 31 -0.31 -16.08 4.84
CA ASP A 31 1.10 -15.98 4.43
C ASP A 31 1.86 -14.88 5.20
N LEU A 32 1.15 -14.04 5.94
CA LEU A 32 1.72 -12.89 6.64
C LEU A 32 1.90 -13.19 8.13
N ASN A 33 2.97 -12.65 8.70
CA ASN A 33 3.27 -12.78 10.13
C ASN A 33 2.42 -11.86 11.04
N CYS A 34 1.29 -11.33 10.55
CA CYS A 34 0.48 -10.36 11.29
C CYS A 34 -0.83 -10.97 11.79
N SER A 35 -1.23 -10.60 13.00
CA SER A 35 -2.40 -11.14 13.69
C SER A 35 -3.71 -10.40 13.41
N SER A 36 -3.68 -9.30 12.63
CA SER A 36 -4.90 -8.54 12.27
C SER A 36 -4.93 -8.16 10.79
N ILE A 37 -6.14 -8.14 10.22
CA ILE A 37 -6.38 -7.67 8.85
C ILE A 37 -5.92 -6.23 8.66
N GLU A 38 -6.05 -5.38 9.67
CA GLU A 38 -5.61 -3.99 9.59
C GLU A 38 -4.09 -3.87 9.43
N SER A 39 -3.33 -4.75 10.10
CA SER A 39 -1.88 -4.86 9.92
C SER A 39 -1.53 -5.37 8.53
N ALA A 40 -2.25 -6.38 8.03
CA ALA A 40 -2.08 -6.90 6.67
C ALA A 40 -2.34 -5.81 5.62
N ILE A 41 -3.41 -5.03 5.76
CA ILE A 41 -3.74 -3.90 4.88
C ILE A 41 -2.59 -2.90 4.86
N ARG A 42 -2.01 -2.54 6.02
CA ARG A 42 -0.86 -1.61 6.08
C ARG A 42 0.38 -2.16 5.39
N ILE A 43 0.65 -3.47 5.49
CA ILE A 43 1.76 -4.13 4.79
C ILE A 43 1.56 -4.01 3.27
N ILE A 44 0.39 -4.41 2.76
CA ILE A 44 0.07 -4.33 1.34
C ILE A 44 0.09 -2.87 0.85
N ALA A 45 -0.42 -1.93 1.66
CA ALA A 45 -0.39 -0.51 1.35
C ALA A 45 1.04 0.04 1.22
N GLY A 46 1.96 -0.44 2.06
CA GLY A 46 3.37 -0.10 1.96
C GLY A 46 3.99 -0.60 0.66
N THR A 47 3.65 -1.82 0.24
CA THR A 47 4.07 -2.38 -1.05
C THR A 47 3.52 -1.57 -2.23
N ALA A 48 2.22 -1.25 -2.21
CA ALA A 48 1.58 -0.43 -3.23
C ALA A 48 2.26 0.95 -3.36
N ALA A 49 2.50 1.63 -2.23
CA ALA A 49 3.18 2.91 -2.20
C ALA A 49 4.62 2.83 -2.77
N ASN A 50 5.35 1.76 -2.46
CA ASN A 50 6.70 1.54 -2.98
C ASN A 50 6.72 1.22 -4.49
N MET A 51 5.61 0.71 -5.04
CA MET A 51 5.46 0.50 -6.48
C MET A 51 4.89 1.72 -7.21
N GLY A 52 4.51 2.78 -6.50
CA GLY A 52 3.86 3.96 -7.07
C GLY A 52 2.38 3.72 -7.39
N ILE A 53 1.72 2.83 -6.64
CA ILE A 53 0.28 2.61 -6.71
C ILE A 53 -0.38 3.33 -5.54
N ASP A 54 -1.33 4.21 -5.85
CA ASP A 54 -2.09 4.93 -4.83
C ASP A 54 -3.30 4.13 -4.34
N ILE A 55 -3.67 4.35 -3.08
CA ILE A 55 -4.82 3.71 -2.44
C ILE A 55 -5.81 4.79 -2.03
N ASP A 56 -7.10 4.53 -2.28
CA ASP A 56 -8.18 5.45 -1.96
C ASP A 56 -9.29 4.76 -1.15
N PRO A 57 -9.66 5.28 0.04
CA PRO A 57 -8.99 6.36 0.77
C PRO A 57 -7.57 5.98 1.24
N PRO A 58 -6.68 6.97 1.46
CA PRO A 58 -5.31 6.72 1.87
C PRO A 58 -5.24 6.07 3.26
N VAL A 59 -4.54 4.93 3.35
CA VAL A 59 -4.39 4.15 4.59
C VAL A 59 -3.12 4.51 5.37
N LEU A 60 -2.09 5.00 4.67
CA LEU A 60 -0.80 5.35 5.26
C LEU A 60 -0.67 6.86 5.38
N GLU A 61 -0.33 7.32 6.58
CA GLU A 61 0.03 8.72 6.79
C GLU A 61 1.41 9.00 6.17
N PRO A 62 1.55 10.06 5.35
CA PRO A 62 2.83 10.46 4.83
C PRO A 62 3.73 10.92 5.99
N LYS A 63 4.91 10.33 6.13
CA LYS A 63 5.93 10.83 7.07
C LYS A 63 6.28 12.25 6.66
N LYS A 64 5.84 13.25 7.45
CA LYS A 64 6.37 14.62 7.34
C LYS A 64 7.87 14.54 7.54
N LYS A 65 8.65 15.06 6.59
CA LYS A 65 10.08 15.30 6.83
C LYS A 65 10.15 16.24 8.04
N ALA A 66 10.66 15.75 9.16
CA ALA A 66 11.16 16.62 10.21
C ALA A 66 12.34 17.37 9.57
N VAL A 67 12.11 18.64 9.24
CA VAL A 67 13.18 19.56 8.88
C VAL A 67 13.91 19.80 10.21
N LEU A 68 15.12 19.24 10.32
CA LEU A 68 16.07 19.56 11.37
C LEU A 68 16.73 20.89 11.06
#